data_AF-A0A183HQJ3-F1
#
_entry.id   AF-A0A183HQJ3-F1
#
_cell.length_a   1.000
_cell.length_b   1.000
_cell.length_c   1.000
_cell.angle_alpha   90.00
_cell.angle_beta   90.00
_cell.angle_gamma   90.00
#
_symmetry.space_group_name_H-M   'P 1'
#
loop_
_entity.id
_entity.type
_entity.pdbx_description
1 polymer ?
#
loop_
_entity_poly.entity_id
_entity_poly.type
_entity_poly.pdbx_seq_one_letter_code
_entity_poly.pdbx_strand_id
1 'polypeptide(L)'
;MILRFLNRNDDAKPTIALEYSYGRRNRGKVKDVGHIWELGGGTNLCDLLQIPLASNYIQQCSLMIVIDLTAPFDMWNTFYTLLDSARTIVDSAMQQFSKTLPDSYEAFMIDRKAAFKEH
;
A
#
# COMPACT_ATOMS: atom_id res chain seq x y z
N MET A 1 2.39 -9.07 -11.95
CA MET A 1 3.39 -8.03 -11.60
C MET A 1 4.24 -8.42 -10.39
N ILE A 2 3.61 -8.78 -9.26
CA ILE A 2 4.28 -9.01 -7.98
C ILE A 2 5.24 -10.21 -7.99
N LEU A 3 4.84 -11.33 -8.61
CA LEU A 3 5.68 -12.54 -8.69
C LEU A 3 7.03 -12.25 -9.37
N ARG A 4 7.02 -11.51 -10.49
CA ARG A 4 8.24 -11.08 -11.18
C ARG A 4 9.07 -10.13 -10.33
N PHE A 5 8.44 -9.18 -9.63
CA PHE A 5 9.14 -8.30 -8.68
C PHE A 5 9.86 -9.09 -7.58
N LEU A 6 9.28 -10.21 -7.15
CA LEU A 6 9.86 -11.12 -6.15
C LEU A 6 10.79 -12.19 -6.75
N ASN A 7 11.10 -12.13 -8.05
CA ASN A 7 11.88 -13.15 -8.78
C ASN A 7 11.31 -14.58 -8.64
N ARG A 8 9.99 -14.71 -8.64
CA ARG A 8 9.27 -15.98 -8.63
C ARG A 8 8.78 -16.31 -10.03
N ASN A 9 8.97 -17.56 -10.44
CA ASN A 9 8.55 -18.07 -11.76
C ASN A 9 7.21 -18.82 -11.72
N ASP A 10 6.39 -18.54 -10.70
CA ASP A 10 5.06 -19.15 -10.57
C ASP A 10 4.08 -18.52 -11.58
N ASP A 11 3.08 -19.29 -11.99
CA ASP A 11 1.98 -18.79 -12.81
C ASP A 11 1.10 -17.81 -12.01
N ALA A 12 0.76 -16.68 -12.64
CA ALA A 12 -0.13 -15.70 -12.03
C ALA A 12 -1.55 -16.29 -11.90
N LYS A 13 -2.05 -16.35 -10.66
CA LYS A 13 -3.44 -16.72 -10.37
C LYS A 13 -4.28 -15.44 -10.21
N PRO A 14 -5.59 -15.50 -10.49
CA PRO A 14 -6.49 -14.40 -10.15
C PRO A 14 -6.46 -14.13 -8.64
N THR A 15 -6.15 -12.88 -8.27
CA THR A 15 -6.04 -12.46 -6.87
C THR A 15 -7.40 -12.54 -6.18
N ILE A 16 -7.45 -13.18 -5.01
CA ILE A 16 -8.66 -13.31 -4.20
C ILE A 16 -8.58 -12.47 -2.92
N ALA A 17 -9.56 -11.60 -2.71
CA ALA A 17 -9.67 -10.79 -1.50
C ALA A 17 -8.41 -9.97 -1.16
N LEU A 18 -7.66 -10.33 -0.13
CA LEU A 18 -6.43 -9.65 0.25
C LEU A 18 -5.29 -10.66 0.35
N GLU A 19 -4.44 -10.70 -0.66
CA GLU A 19 -3.33 -11.64 -0.72
C GLU A 19 -2.06 -11.07 -0.10
N TYR A 20 -1.38 -11.91 0.69
CA TYR A 20 -0.13 -11.56 1.34
C TYR A 20 1.05 -12.25 0.65
N SER A 21 2.08 -11.46 0.36
CA SER A 21 3.39 -11.93 -0.10
C SER A 21 4.49 -11.17 0.62
N TYR A 22 5.70 -11.74 0.63
CA TYR A 22 6.87 -11.03 1.16
C TYR A 22 8.11 -11.31 0.32
N GLY A 23 8.96 -10.29 0.24
CA GLY A 23 10.30 -10.36 -0.33
C GLY A 23 11.36 -10.30 0.75
N ARG A 24 12.53 -10.87 0.47
CA ARG A 24 13.71 -10.72 1.32
C ARG A 24 14.87 -10.21 0.47
N ARG A 25 15.59 -9.22 0.99
CA ARG A 25 16.83 -8.73 0.41
C ARG A 25 17.93 -8.79 1.46
N ASN A 26 19.05 -9.41 1.12
CA ASN A 26 20.22 -9.41 1.98
C ASN A 26 21.13 -8.23 1.58
N ARG A 27 21.48 -7.39 2.55
CA ARG A 27 22.45 -6.30 2.41
C ARG A 27 23.62 -6.57 3.35
N GLY A 28 24.58 -7.38 2.89
CA GLY A 28 25.67 -7.87 3.72
C GLY A 28 25.14 -8.78 4.84
N LYS A 29 25.31 -8.38 6.10
CA LYS A 29 24.80 -9.12 7.28
C LYS A 29 23.35 -8.79 7.63
N VAL A 30 22.78 -7.72 7.06
CA VAL A 30 21.41 -7.28 7.34
C VAL A 30 20.44 -7.99 6.39
N LYS A 31 19.32 -8.46 6.94
CA LYS A 31 18.24 -9.09 6.18
C LYS A 31 17.02 -8.17 6.24
N ASP A 32 16.69 -7.57 5.10
CA ASP A 32 15.51 -6.71 4.96
C ASP A 32 14.34 -7.56 4.47
N VAL A 33 13.16 -7.32 5.04
CA VAL A 33 11.90 -7.98 4.66
C VAL A 33 10.93 -6.90 4.20
N GLY A 34 10.37 -7.09 3.01
CA GLY A 34 9.29 -6.25 2.48
C GLY A 34 7.99 -7.03 2.45
N HIS A 35 6.97 -6.53 3.14
CA HIS A 35 5.62 -7.10 3.13
C HIS A 35 4.80 -6.47 2.00
N ILE A 36 4.12 -7.30 1.22
CA ILE A 36 3.34 -6.88 0.07
C ILE A 36 1.93 -7.43 0.26
N TRP A 37 0.96 -6.55 0.10
CA TRP A 37 -0.46 -6.87 0.15
C TRP A 37 -1.09 -6.50 -1.19
N GLU A 38 -1.80 -7.44 -1.80
CA GLU A 38 -2.50 -7.24 -3.08
C GLU A 38 -4.00 -7.40 -2.86
N LEU A 39 -4.78 -6.39 -3.24
CA LEU A 39 -6.24 -6.45 -3.16
C LEU A 39 -6.81 -7.01 -4.47
N GLY A 40 -7.50 -8.14 -4.37
CA GLY A 40 -8.33 -8.74 -5.41
C GLY A 40 -9.83 -8.49 -5.18
N GLY A 41 -10.65 -8.77 -6.20
CA GLY A 41 -12.11 -8.62 -6.10
C GLY A 41 -12.65 -7.22 -6.40
N GLY A 42 -11.83 -6.34 -7.00
CA GLY A 42 -12.25 -5.00 -7.42
C GLY A 42 -12.48 -4.05 -6.24
N THR A 43 -13.58 -3.30 -6.28
CA THR A 43 -13.92 -2.27 -5.28
C THR A 43 -14.70 -2.80 -4.08
N ASN A 44 -15.23 -4.03 -4.15
CA ASN A 44 -16.11 -4.58 -3.11
C ASN A 44 -15.39 -4.90 -1.80
N LEU A 45 -14.07 -5.04 -1.85
CA LEU A 45 -13.26 -5.48 -0.71
C LEU A 45 -12.26 -4.40 -0.26
N CYS A 46 -12.48 -3.14 -0.65
CA CYS A 46 -11.64 -2.01 -0.25
C CYS A 46 -11.42 -1.92 1.26
N ASP A 47 -12.41 -2.31 2.06
CA ASP A 47 -12.33 -2.32 3.53
C ASP A 47 -11.19 -3.18 4.06
N LEU A 48 -10.75 -4.21 3.31
CA LEU A 48 -9.61 -5.04 3.70
C LEU A 48 -8.29 -4.27 3.72
N LEU A 49 -8.19 -3.13 3.03
CA LEU A 49 -7.00 -2.27 3.05
C LEU A 49 -6.71 -1.70 4.44
N GLN A 50 -7.68 -1.68 5.36
CA GLN A 50 -7.47 -1.28 6.75
C GLN A 50 -6.48 -2.17 7.50
N ILE A 51 -6.29 -3.42 7.05
CA ILE A 51 -5.37 -4.38 7.65
C ILE A 51 -3.91 -3.95 7.43
N PRO A 52 -3.43 -3.77 6.18
CA PRO A 52 -2.07 -3.32 5.92
C PRO A 52 -1.85 -1.83 6.18
N LEU A 53 -2.89 -0.98 6.10
CA LEU A 53 -2.81 0.46 6.33
C LEU A 53 -3.17 0.87 7.76
N ALA A 54 -2.98 -0.02 8.73
CA ALA A 54 -3.24 0.27 10.13
C ALA A 54 -2.29 1.36 10.68
N SER A 55 -2.77 2.13 11.67
CA SER A 55 -2.04 3.25 12.28
C SER A 55 -0.65 2.88 12.82
N ASN A 56 -0.47 1.65 13.29
CA ASN A 56 0.81 1.14 13.80
C ASN A 56 1.90 1.07 12.71
N TYR A 57 1.52 0.88 11.45
CA TYR A 57 2.44 0.62 10.34
C TYR A 57 2.44 1.73 9.28
N ILE A 58 1.48 2.67 9.35
CA ILE A 58 1.24 3.67 8.29
C ILE A 58 2.48 4.48 7.89
N GLN A 59 3.39 4.74 8.84
CA GLN A 59 4.65 5.45 8.62
C GLN A 59 5.66 4.68 7.73
N GLN A 60 5.49 3.36 7.57
CA GLN A 60 6.33 2.46 6.77
C GLN A 60 5.61 1.92 5.52
N CYS A 61 4.39 2.41 5.25
CA CYS A 61 3.57 1.94 4.15
C CYS A 61 3.79 2.76 2.87
N SER A 62 3.55 2.14 1.73
CA SER A 62 3.42 2.81 0.44
C SER A 62 2.32 2.14 -0.35
N LEU A 63 1.46 2.93 -0.99
CA LEU A 63 0.35 2.44 -1.79
C LEU A 63 0.72 2.51 -3.28
N MET A 64 0.45 1.43 -4.01
CA MET A 64 0.61 1.37 -5.46
C MET A 64 -0.72 0.98 -6.08
N ILE A 65 -1.18 1.76 -7.06
CA ILE A 65 -2.37 1.46 -7.86
C ILE A 65 -1.90 1.04 -9.24
N VAL A 66 -2.26 -0.17 -9.65
CA VAL A 66 -1.95 -0.71 -10.97
C VAL A 66 -3.21 -0.66 -11.80
N ILE A 67 -3.08 -0.06 -12.98
CA ILE A 67 -4.19 0.15 -13.91
C ILE A 67 -3.99 -0.75 -15.13
N ASP A 68 -5.02 -1.51 -15.48
CA ASP A 68 -5.08 -2.20 -16.76
C ASP A 68 -5.57 -1.23 -17.85
N LEU A 69 -4.73 -1.05 -18.88
CA LEU A 69 -5.01 -0.17 -20.02
C LEU A 69 -5.68 -0.90 -21.20
N THR A 70 -6.09 -2.16 -21.02
CA THR A 70 -6.81 -2.92 -22.06
C THR A 70 -8.18 -2.31 -22.36
N ALA A 71 -8.86 -1.75 -21.36
CA ALA A 71 -10.15 -1.07 -21.47
C ALA A 71 -10.13 0.28 -20.73
N PRO A 72 -9.45 1.31 -21.28
CA PRO A 72 -9.16 2.56 -20.56
C PRO A 72 -10.41 3.40 -20.26
N PHE A 73 -11.54 3.15 -20.94
CA PHE A 73 -12.79 3.85 -20.64
C PHE A 73 -13.53 3.26 -19.42
N ASP A 74 -13.34 1.97 -19.13
CA ASP A 74 -14.06 1.27 -18.06
C ASP A 74 -13.34 1.35 -16.70
N MET A 75 -12.04 1.65 -16.71
CA MET A 75 -11.20 1.63 -15.51
C MET A 75 -11.44 2.81 -14.54
N TRP A 76 -12.00 3.94 -15.00
CA TRP A 76 -12.06 5.17 -14.20
C TRP A 76 -12.86 5.02 -12.93
N ASN A 77 -14.03 4.36 -13.00
CA ASN A 77 -14.88 4.12 -11.84
C ASN A 77 -14.12 3.31 -10.78
N THR A 78 -13.48 2.21 -11.19
CA THR A 78 -12.66 1.37 -10.31
C THR A 78 -11.52 2.17 -9.69
N PHE A 79 -10.80 2.97 -10.50
CA PHE A 79 -9.68 3.78 -10.02
C PHE A 79 -10.12 4.81 -8.97
N TYR A 80 -11.17 5.59 -9.25
CA TYR A 80 -11.65 6.62 -8.33
C TYR A 80 -12.18 6.01 -7.04
N THR A 81 -12.95 4.92 -7.12
CA THR A 81 -13.43 4.23 -5.91
C THR A 81 -12.28 3.69 -5.07
N LEU A 82 -11.28 3.02 -5.67
CA LEU A 82 -10.11 2.53 -4.94
C LEU A 82 -9.33 3.67 -4.28
N LEU A 83 -9.12 4.77 -5.00
CA LEU A 83 -8.39 5.93 -4.50
C LEU A 83 -9.11 6.59 -3.32
N ASP A 84 -10.43 6.77 -3.43
CA ASP A 84 -11.24 7.41 -2.39
C ASP A 84 -11.34 6.54 -1.12
N SER A 85 -11.55 5.23 -1.29
CA SER A 85 -11.52 4.29 -0.16
C SER A 85 -10.14 4.27 0.52
N ALA A 86 -9.06 4.19 -0.26
CA ALA A 86 -7.71 4.19 0.30
C ALA A 86 -7.40 5.50 1.04
N ARG A 87 -7.78 6.66 0.49
CA ARG A 87 -7.62 7.97 1.17
C ARG A 87 -8.35 7.98 2.51
N THR A 88 -9.62 7.59 2.53
CA THR A 88 -10.43 7.54 3.76
C THR A 88 -9.78 6.68 4.85
N ILE A 89 -9.25 5.51 4.46
CA ILE A 89 -8.56 4.59 5.37
C ILE A 89 -7.25 5.20 5.88
N VAL A 90 -6.43 5.77 4.99
CA VAL A 90 -5.16 6.43 5.37
C VAL A 90 -5.41 7.62 6.28
N ASP A 91 -6.38 8.48 5.99
CA ASP A 91 -6.70 9.64 6.82
C ASP A 91 -7.13 9.21 8.22
N SER A 92 -7.96 8.17 8.32
CA SER A 92 -8.37 7.59 9.59
C SER A 92 -7.18 7.02 10.37
N ALA A 93 -6.28 6.29 9.69
CA ALA A 93 -5.08 5.74 10.29
C ALA A 93 -4.10 6.84 10.76
N MET A 94 -3.95 7.91 9.99
CA MET A 94 -3.11 9.06 10.33
C MET A 94 -3.66 9.85 11.52
N GLN A 95 -4.99 10.02 11.61
CA GLN A 95 -5.63 10.62 12.80
C GLN A 95 -5.45 9.78 14.05
N GLN A 96 -5.46 8.45 13.93
CA GLN A 96 -5.18 7.55 15.06
C GLN A 96 -3.69 7.59 15.44
N PHE A 97 -2.80 7.64 14.45
CA PHE A 97 -1.36 7.73 14.66
C PHE A 97 -0.99 9.03 15.39
N SER A 98 -1.56 10.18 14.98
CA SER A 98 -1.32 11.47 15.63
C SER A 98 -1.80 11.51 17.09
N LYS A 99 -2.91 10.83 17.41
CA LYS A 99 -3.42 10.71 18.79
C LYS A 99 -2.57 9.80 19.66
N THR A 100 -2.03 8.73 19.09
CA THR A 100 -1.33 7.68 19.84
C THR A 100 0.13 8.03 20.09
N LEU A 101 0.81 8.60 19.09
CA LEU A 101 2.23 8.94 19.13
C LEU A 101 2.50 10.33 18.51
N PRO A 102 2.15 11.43 19.21
CA PRO A 102 2.24 12.79 18.66
C PRO A 102 3.65 13.18 18.20
N ASP A 103 4.68 12.88 19.00
CA ASP A 103 6.07 13.26 18.67
C ASP A 103 6.58 12.52 17.42
N SER A 104 6.25 11.22 17.30
CA SER A 104 6.60 10.42 16.11
C SER A 104 5.84 10.88 14.87
N TYR A 105 4.58 11.29 15.04
CA TYR A 105 3.78 11.86 13.96
C TYR A 105 4.39 13.16 13.43
N GLU A 106 4.76 14.10 14.31
CA GLU A 106 5.39 15.36 13.89
C GLU A 106 6.71 15.13 13.14
N ALA A 107 7.58 14.27 13.66
CA ALA A 107 8.83 13.91 13.00
C ALA A 107 8.59 13.30 11.61
N PHE A 108 7.62 12.37 11.49
CA PHE A 108 7.23 11.77 10.22
C PHE A 108 6.72 12.82 9.22
N MET A 109 5.88 13.75 9.66
CA MET A 109 5.32 14.79 8.79
C MET A 109 6.38 15.77 8.29
N ILE A 110 7.38 16.10 9.11
CA ILE A 110 8.52 16.94 8.70
C ILE A 110 9.35 16.23 7.61
N ASP A 111 9.70 14.96 7.82
CA ASP A 111 10.47 14.16 6.87
C ASP A 111 9.75 14.02 5.52
N ARG A 112 8.42 13.78 5.55
CA ARG A 112 7.63 13.68 4.32
C ARG A 112 7.48 15.00 3.59
N LYS A 113 7.26 16.12 4.30
CA LYS A 113 7.22 17.44 3.67
C LYS A 113 8.56 17.80 3.01
N ALA A 114 9.69 17.42 3.60
CA ALA A 114 11.00 17.65 2.99
C ALA A 114 11.16 16.86 1.68
N ALA A 115 10.80 15.57 1.69
CA ALA A 115 10.93 14.69 0.53
C ALA A 115 10.08 15.11 -0.69
N PHE A 116 8.93 15.78 -0.49
CA PHE A 116 8.05 16.21 -1.58
C PHE A 116 8.20 17.69 -1.98
N LYS A 117 9.06 18.47 -1.32
CA LYS A 117 9.33 19.86 -1.71
C LYS A 117 10.27 20.00 -2.91
N GLU A 118 11.00 18.94 -3.25
CA GLU A 118 11.98 18.91 -4.34
C GLU A 118 11.40 18.42 -5.67
N HIS A 119 10.09 18.19 -5.75
CA HIS A 119 9.34 17.73 -6.93
C HIS A 119 8.15 18.65 -7.20
#